data_AF-A0A9E1UB25-F1
#
_entry.id   AF-A0A9E1UB25-F1
#
_cell.length_a   1.000
_cell.length_b   1.000
_cell.length_c   1.000
_cell.angle_alpha   90.00
_cell.angle_beta   90.00
_cell.angle_gamma   90.00
#
_symmetry.space_group_name_H-M   'P 1'
#
loop_
_entity.id
_entity.type
_entity.pdbx_description
1 polymer ?
#
loop_
_entity_poly.entity_id
_entity_poly.type
_entity_poly.pdbx_seq_one_letter_code
_entity_poly.pdbx_strand_id
1 'polypeptide(L)' 'MDIQDLKNKSIRELHELLAEKRNELRELRFKVSEKQLKNVSEIKKVRKTVAQVLTIIKASNKAEQK' A
#
# COMPACT_ATOMS: atom_id res chain seq x y z
N MET A 1 1.53 9.27 -4.66
CA MET A 1 0.34 8.45 -4.95
C MET A 1 -0.82 9.14 -4.29
N ASP A 2 -1.69 9.70 -5.11
CA ASP A 2 -2.84 10.45 -4.65
C ASP A 2 -4.02 9.51 -4.44
N ILE A 3 -4.85 9.83 -3.45
CA ILE A 3 -5.99 9.00 -3.03
C ILE A 3 -7.03 8.87 -4.16
N GLN A 4 -7.06 9.84 -5.08
CA GLN A 4 -7.97 9.84 -6.22
C GLN A 4 -7.63 8.72 -7.23
N ASP A 5 -6.34 8.46 -7.50
CA ASP A 5 -5.91 7.39 -8.40
C ASP A 5 -6.30 6.00 -7.86
N LEU A 6 -6.30 5.84 -6.54
CA LEU A 6 -6.67 4.58 -5.90
C LEU A 6 -8.19 4.34 -5.91
N LYS A 7 -9.02 5.39 -6.04
CA LYS A 7 -10.47 5.23 -6.12
C LYS A 7 -10.95 4.82 -7.52
N ASN A 8 -10.17 5.16 -8.55
CA ASN A 8 -10.52 4.84 -9.94
C ASN A 8 -10.16 3.40 -10.34
N LYS A 9 -9.35 2.72 -9.52
CA LYS A 9 -8.92 1.33 -9.77
C LYS A 9 -9.99 0.33 -9.33
N SER A 10 -10.04 -0.80 -10.03
CA SER A 10 -10.92 -1.92 -9.66
C SER A 10 -10.47 -2.57 -8.35
N ILE A 11 -11.41 -3.22 -7.64
CA ILE A 11 -11.12 -3.97 -6.41
C ILE A 11 -10.00 -5.01 -6.65
N ARG A 12 -10.00 -5.68 -7.80
CA ARG A 12 -8.96 -6.65 -8.18
C ARG A 12 -7.57 -6.00 -8.29
N GLU A 13 -7.49 -4.87 -9.00
CA GLU A 13 -6.24 -4.11 -9.16
C GLU A 13 -5.74 -3.54 -7.82
N LEU A 14 -6.65 -3.17 -6.92
CA LEU A 14 -6.30 -2.74 -5.57
C LEU A 14 -5.69 -3.89 -4.74
N HIS A 15 -6.20 -5.11 -4.90
CA HIS A 15 -5.61 -6.29 -4.27
C HIS A 15 -4.22 -6.64 -4.83
N GLU A 16 -4.04 -6.54 -6.15
CA GLU A 16 -2.73 -6.75 -6.79
C GLU A 16 -1.71 -5.69 -6.34
N LEU A 17 -2.11 -4.42 -6.35
CA LEU A 17 -1.28 -3.31 -5.88
C LEU A 17 -0.93 -3.47 -4.39
N LEU A 18 -1.86 -3.96 -3.57
CA LEU A 18 -1.60 -4.25 -2.16
C LEU A 18 -0.51 -5.33 -2.00
N ALA A 19 -0.57 -6.40 -2.80
CA ALA A 19 0.42 -7.47 -2.75
C ALA A 19 1.80 -6.96 -3.17
N GLU A 20 1.88 -6.19 -4.26
CA GLU A 20 3.10 -5.57 -4.75
C GLU A 20 3.72 -4.63 -3.71
N LYS A 21 2.93 -3.70 -3.15
CA LYS A 21 3.41 -2.76 -2.13
C LYS A 21 3.79 -3.42 -0.81
N ARG A 22 3.22 -4.56 -0.48
CA ARG A 22 3.65 -5.38 0.68
C ARG A 22 5.00 -6.04 0.44
N ASN A 23 5.25 -6.54 -0.76
CA ASN A 23 6.54 -7.09 -1.13
C ASN A 23 7.63 -6.00 -1.12
N GLU A 24 7.34 -4.84 -1.71
CA GLU A 24 8.23 -3.67 -1.67
C GLU A 24 8.55 -3.25 -0.22
N LEU A 25 7.54 -3.20 0.66
CA LEU A 25 7.75 -2.91 2.08
C LEU A 25 8.66 -3.95 2.76
N ARG A 26 8.53 -5.22 2.40
CA ARG A 26 9.35 -6.31 2.93
C ARG A 26 10.81 -6.15 2.49
N GLU A 27 11.05 -5.90 1.21
CA GLU A 27 12.39 -5.63 0.68
C GLU A 27 13.04 -4.40 1.32
N LEU A 28 12.28 -3.31 1.48
CA LEU A 28 12.78 -2.10 2.15
C LEU A 28 13.15 -2.39 3.61
N ARG A 29 12.36 -3.21 4.32
CA ARG A 29 12.69 -3.63 5.70
C ARG A 29 13.97 -4.48 5.75
N PHE A 30 14.17 -5.37 4.78
CA PHE A 30 15.42 -6.14 4.68
C PHE A 30 16.62 -5.23 4.45
N LYS A 31 16.54 -4.31 3.47
CA LYS A 31 17.60 -3.32 3.19
C LYS A 31 17.93 -2.42 4.38
N VAL A 32 16.94 -2.11 5.22
CA VAL A 32 17.15 -1.36 6.48
C VAL A 32 17.88 -2.18 7.52
N SER A 33 17.49 -3.45 7.66
CA SER A 33 18.18 -4.39 8.56
C SER A 33 19.66 -4.55 8.17
N GLU A 34 19.97 -4.54 6.87
CA GLU A 34 21.33 -4.58 6.34
C GLU A 34 22.06 -3.23 6.40
N LYS A 35 21.43 -2.17 6.94
CA LYS A 35 21.94 -0.79 6.99
C LYS A 35 22.30 -0.20 5.61
N GLN A 36 21.78 -0.76 4.52
CA GLN A 36 22.03 -0.32 3.15
C GLN A 36 21.07 0.79 2.70
N LEU A 37 19.98 1.02 3.43
CA LEU A 37 18.98 2.00 3.06
C LEU A 37 19.32 3.40 3.61
N LYS A 38 19.72 4.32 2.72
CA LYS A 38 19.94 5.74 3.08
C LYS A 38 18.63 6.49 3.35
N ASN A 39 17.53 6.10 2.68
CA ASN A 39 16.25 6.82 2.70
C ASN A 39 15.14 6.06 3.45
N VAL A 40 15.23 5.98 4.79
CA VAL A 40 14.22 5.34 5.65
C VAL A 40 12.81 5.96 5.49
N SER A 41 12.74 7.22 5.03
CA SER A 41 11.49 7.91 4.72
C SER A 41 10.62 7.21 3.67
N GLU A 42 11.21 6.43 2.76
CA GLU A 42 10.47 5.68 1.73
C GLU A 42 9.57 4.60 2.34
N ILE A 43 10.03 3.93 3.40
CA ILE A 43 9.23 2.96 4.16
C ILE A 43 7.96 3.60 4.68
N LYS A 44 8.06 4.84 5.19
CA LYS A 44 6.91 5.57 5.72
C LYS A 44 5.92 5.90 4.61
N LYS A 45 6.39 6.24 3.40
CA LYS A 45 5.56 6.48 2.22
C LYS A 45 4.85 5.19 1.78
N VAL A 46 5.60 4.10 1.58
CA VAL A 46 5.03 2.80 1.17
C VAL A 46 4.01 2.29 2.18
N ARG A 47 4.31 2.40 3.49
CA ARG A 47 3.37 2.04 4.56
C ARG A 47 2.08 2.85 4.51
N LYS A 48 2.17 4.16 4.22
CA LYS A 48 0.99 5.03 4.07
C LYS A 48 0.15 4.61 2.86
N THR A 49 0.78 4.29 1.73
CA THR A 49 0.10 3.78 0.54
C THR A 49 -0.66 2.48 0.83
N VAL A 50 -0.04 1.51 1.50
CA VAL A 50 -0.70 0.24 1.89
C VAL A 50 -1.93 0.50 2.76
N ALA A 51 -1.82 1.40 3.74
CA ALA A 51 -2.95 1.75 4.60
C ALA A 51 -4.11 2.41 3.83
N GLN A 52 -3.80 3.29 2.86
CA GLN A 52 -4.81 3.92 2.01
C GLN A 52 -5.55 2.90 1.14
N VAL A 53 -4.83 1.97 0.51
CA VAL A 53 -5.42 0.88 -0.30
C VAL A 53 -6.34 0.01 0.55
N LEU A 54 -5.90 -0.41 1.74
CA LEU A 54 -6.74 -1.18 2.67
C LEU A 54 -8.00 -0.43 3.09
N THR A 55 -7.89 0.89 3.28
CA THR A 55 -9.03 1.73 3.67
C THR A 55 -10.07 1.78 2.56
N ILE A 56 -9.65 1.90 1.30
CA ILE A 56 -10.55 1.92 0.14
C ILE A 56 -11.25 0.57 -0.04
N ILE A 57 -10.50 -0.54 0.02
CA ILE A 57 -11.09 -1.89 -0.05
C ILE A 57 -12.13 -2.09 1.05
N LYS A 58 -11.81 -1.69 2.29
CA LYS A 58 -12.74 -1.79 3.41
C LYS A 58 -13.98 -0.91 3.25
N ALA A 59 -13.81 0.29 2.69
CA ALA A 59 -14.92 1.20 2.41
C ALA A 59 -15.87 0.61 1.35
N SER A 60 -15.35 0.02 0.28
CA SER A 60 -16.15 -0.67 -0.74
C SER A 60 -16.93 -1.84 -0.15
N ASN A 61 -16.26 -2.72 0.62
CA ASN A 61 -16.93 -3.86 1.26
C ASN A 61 -18.03 -3.44 2.25
N LYS A 62 -17.87 -2.29 2.92
CA LYS A 62 -18.89 -1.76 3.84
C LYS A 62 -20.10 -1.20 3.10
N ALA A 63 -19.91 -0.66 1.89
CA ALA A 63 -21.00 -0.17 1.05
C ALA A 63 -21.87 -1.31 0.50
N GLU A 64 -21.27 -2.46 0.19
CA GLU A 64 -22.00 -3.66 -0.27
C GLU A 64 -22.83 -4.35 0.83
N GLN A 65 -22.51 -4.10 2.11
CA GLN A 65 -23.19 -4.71 3.26
C GLN A 65 -24.37 -3.89 3.80
N LYS A 66 -24.72 -2.77 3.16
CA LYS A 66 -25.70 -1.80 3.65
C LYS A 66 -26.88 -1.68 2.70
#